data_AF-A0A4V6JGN6-F1
#
_entry.id   AF-A0A4V6JGN6-F1
#
_cell.length_a   1.000
_cell.length_b   1.000
_cell.length_c   1.000
_cell.angle_alpha   90.00
_cell.angle_beta   90.00
_cell.angle_gamma   90.00
#
_symmetry.space_group_name_H-M   'P 1'
#
loop_
_entity.id
_entity.type
_entity.pdbx_description
1 polymer ?
#
loop_
_entity_poly.entity_id
_entity_poly.type
_entity_poly.pdbx_seq_one_letter_code
_entity_poly.pdbx_strand_id
1 'polypeptide(L)'
;MKTLKKVVIAPDSFKESLSALEVATAIERGFRQIYPDARYVKLPMADGGEGTVDAMVAATDGQIVNVAVTGPLGQPVEAFYGLLGDGKTAVIEMAAASGLHLAAGERRDPRITTSFGTGELILAALDRGVSAIILGIGGSATNDGGAA
;
A
#
# COMPACT_ATOMS: atom_id res chain seq x y z
N MET A 1 -19.24 9.34 35.06
CA MET A 1 -18.21 8.81 34.13
C MET A 1 -18.63 9.17 32.70
N LYS A 2 -17.75 9.78 31.90
CA LYS A 2 -18.05 10.03 30.48
C LYS A 2 -18.11 8.68 29.75
N THR A 3 -19.24 8.39 29.11
CA THR A 3 -19.44 7.19 28.30
C THR A 3 -18.77 7.39 26.95
N LEU A 4 -17.68 6.67 26.69
CA LEU A 4 -17.03 6.66 25.37
C LEU A 4 -17.83 5.73 24.45
N LYS A 5 -18.61 6.28 23.52
CA LYS A 5 -19.51 5.49 22.67
C LYS A 5 -18.85 4.95 21.40
N LYS A 6 -17.91 5.70 20.81
CA LYS A 6 -17.27 5.35 19.55
C LYS A 6 -15.84 5.88 19.51
N VAL A 7 -14.91 5.07 19.02
CA VAL A 7 -13.51 5.43 18.78
C VAL A 7 -13.17 5.09 17.34
N VAL A 8 -12.71 6.09 16.59
CA VAL A 8 -12.11 5.89 15.27
C VAL A 8 -10.61 5.83 15.47
N ILE A 9 -9.99 4.73 15.03
CA ILE A 9 -8.55 4.48 15.14
C ILE A 9 -8.01 4.54 13.72
N ALA A 10 -7.37 5.66 13.37
CA ALA A 10 -6.87 5.94 12.02
C ALA A 10 -5.37 6.25 11.98
N PRO A 11 -4.50 5.29 12.34
CA PRO A 11 -3.06 5.48 12.34
C PRO A 11 -2.45 5.25 10.95
N ASP A 12 -1.22 5.73 10.79
CA ASP A 12 -0.31 5.32 9.73
C ASP A 12 0.59 4.16 10.23
N SER A 13 1.30 3.52 9.30
CA SER A 13 2.32 2.51 9.57
C SER A 13 3.50 3.06 10.37
N PHE A 14 4.18 2.18 11.10
CA PHE A 14 5.52 2.45 11.62
C PHE A 14 6.50 1.85 10.62
N LYS A 15 7.12 2.71 9.81
CA LYS A 15 8.04 2.32 8.72
C LYS A 15 9.05 1.26 9.19
N GLU A 16 9.17 0.20 8.39
CA GLU A 16 10.05 -0.96 8.66
C GLU A 16 9.73 -1.71 9.99
N SER A 17 8.53 -1.53 10.55
CA SER A 17 8.12 -2.16 11.81
C SER A 17 6.70 -2.75 11.76
N LEU A 18 5.65 -1.92 11.88
CA LEU A 18 4.26 -2.36 11.95
C LEU A 18 3.45 -1.74 10.82
N SER A 19 2.61 -2.53 10.18
CA SER A 19 1.58 -2.03 9.26
C SER A 19 0.57 -1.13 9.99
N ALA A 20 -0.10 -0.24 9.26
CA ALA A 20 -1.14 0.63 9.83
C ALA A 20 -2.25 -0.18 10.54
N LEU A 21 -2.58 -1.37 10.03
CA LEU A 21 -3.58 -2.26 10.63
C LEU A 21 -3.09 -2.88 11.95
N GLU A 22 -1.82 -3.26 12.03
CA GLU A 22 -1.22 -3.77 13.27
C GLU A 22 -1.16 -2.69 14.34
N VAL A 23 -0.76 -1.46 13.97
CA VAL A 23 -0.82 -0.29 14.87
C VAL A 23 -2.25 -0.08 15.36
N ALA A 24 -3.24 -0.06 14.45
CA ALA A 24 -4.64 0.13 14.81
C ALA A 24 -5.16 -0.96 15.75
N THR A 25 -4.74 -2.20 15.53
CA THR A 25 -5.12 -3.37 16.36
C THR A 25 -4.47 -3.32 17.74
N ALA A 26 -3.22 -2.88 17.83
CA ALA A 26 -2.53 -2.67 19.11
C ALA A 26 -3.19 -1.55 19.94
N ILE A 27 -3.57 -0.44 19.30
CA ILE A 27 -4.29 0.68 19.95
C ILE A 27 -5.66 0.22 20.45
N GLU A 28 -6.43 -0.50 19.61
CA GLU A 28 -7.74 -1.04 20.01
C GLU A 28 -7.61 -1.96 21.23
N ARG A 29 -6.61 -2.86 21.23
CA ARG A 29 -6.35 -3.75 22.36
C ARG A 29 -6.09 -2.99 23.66
N GLY A 30 -5.34 -1.89 23.61
CA GLY A 30 -5.11 -1.03 24.77
C GLY A 30 -6.38 -0.32 25.24
N PHE A 31 -7.14 0.26 24.32
CA PHE A 31 -8.41 0.94 24.64
C PHE A 31 -9.44 -0.01 25.24
N ARG A 32 -9.55 -1.25 24.75
CA ARG A 32 -10.48 -2.26 25.28
C ARG A 32 -10.23 -2.65 26.72
N GLN A 33 -9.02 -2.41 27.26
CA GLN A 33 -8.74 -2.65 28.69
C GLN A 33 -9.48 -1.68 29.59
N ILE A 34 -9.81 -0.48 29.10
CA ILE A 34 -10.48 0.59 29.87
C ILE A 34 -11.94 0.79 29.41
N TYR A 35 -12.20 0.63 28.11
CA TYR A 35 -13.52 0.84 27.50
C TYR A 35 -13.93 -0.38 26.65
N PRO A 36 -14.27 -1.52 27.27
CA PRO A 36 -14.57 -2.76 26.54
C PRO A 36 -15.80 -2.65 25.62
N ASP A 37 -16.79 -1.85 26.01
CA ASP A 37 -18.09 -1.73 25.34
C ASP A 37 -18.15 -0.60 24.28
N ALA A 38 -17.05 0.15 24.08
CA ALA A 38 -17.02 1.18 23.05
C ALA A 38 -17.04 0.54 21.64
N ARG A 39 -17.68 1.21 20.68
CA ARG A 39 -17.60 0.80 19.27
C ARG A 39 -16.29 1.28 18.66
N TYR A 40 -15.45 0.34 18.22
CA TYR A 40 -14.19 0.64 17.54
C TYR A 40 -14.36 0.56 16.02
N VAL A 41 -13.81 1.54 15.31
CA VAL A 41 -13.71 1.57 13.86
C VAL A 41 -12.25 1.78 13.50
N LYS A 42 -11.60 0.76 12.94
CA LYS A 42 -10.23 0.85 12.45
C LYS A 42 -10.27 1.32 11.00
N LEU A 43 -9.56 2.41 10.73
CA LEU A 43 -9.38 2.99 9.40
C LEU A 43 -7.88 3.18 9.18
N PRO A 44 -7.12 2.09 8.92
CA PRO A 44 -5.70 2.22 8.62
C PRO A 44 -5.52 3.23 7.49
N MET A 45 -4.71 4.25 7.74
CA MET A 45 -4.43 5.31 6.80
C MET A 45 -3.12 5.00 6.09
N ALA A 46 -3.01 5.51 4.87
CA ALA A 46 -1.76 5.53 4.14
C ALA A 46 -1.63 6.89 3.44
N ASP A 47 -0.42 7.40 3.35
CA ASP A 47 -0.06 8.65 2.68
C ASP A 47 0.20 8.48 1.17
N GLY A 48 -0.26 7.35 0.61
CA GLY A 48 0.18 6.84 -0.70
C GLY A 48 1.39 5.90 -0.59
N GLY A 49 1.82 5.56 0.62
CA GLY A 49 2.76 4.48 0.90
C GLY A 49 2.10 3.12 1.09
N GLU A 50 2.81 2.24 1.80
CA GLU A 50 2.46 0.84 2.05
C GLU A 50 1.07 0.67 2.69
N GLY A 51 0.23 -0.16 2.07
CA GLY A 51 -1.10 -0.54 2.60
C GLY A 51 -2.26 0.35 2.14
N THR A 52 -2.02 1.32 1.25
CA THR A 52 -3.05 2.09 0.55
C THR A 52 -3.95 1.18 -0.28
N VAL A 53 -3.36 0.26 -1.04
CA VAL A 53 -4.06 -0.67 -1.95
C VAL A 53 -5.03 -1.55 -1.16
N ASP A 54 -4.55 -2.20 -0.09
CA ASP A 54 -5.37 -3.09 0.74
C ASP A 54 -6.55 -2.35 1.36
N ALA A 55 -6.30 -1.15 1.90
CA ALA A 55 -7.33 -0.34 2.54
C ALA A 55 -8.44 0.05 1.55
N MET A 56 -8.07 0.50 0.34
CA MET A 56 -9.05 0.94 -0.66
C MET A 56 -9.81 -0.23 -1.29
N VAL A 57 -9.14 -1.35 -1.54
CA VAL A 57 -9.78 -2.58 -2.02
C VAL A 57 -10.80 -3.07 -1.00
N ALA A 58 -10.42 -3.20 0.28
CA ALA A 58 -11.33 -3.63 1.33
C ALA A 58 -12.51 -2.66 1.53
N ALA A 59 -12.27 -1.35 1.44
CA ALA A 59 -13.31 -0.33 1.61
C ALA A 59 -14.33 -0.28 0.46
N THR A 60 -13.96 -0.80 -0.73
CA THR A 60 -14.80 -0.73 -1.93
C THR A 60 -15.33 -2.09 -2.39
N ASP A 61 -15.03 -3.17 -1.67
CA ASP A 61 -15.31 -4.55 -2.11
C ASP A 61 -14.65 -4.85 -3.48
N GLY A 62 -13.44 -4.34 -3.65
CA GLY A 62 -12.62 -4.53 -4.84
C GLY A 62 -11.84 -5.86 -4.84
N GLN A 63 -10.81 -5.94 -5.66
CA GLN A 63 -9.92 -7.10 -5.73
C GLN A 63 -8.46 -6.72 -5.90
N ILE A 64 -7.57 -7.54 -5.33
CA ILE A 64 -6.12 -7.48 -5.58
C ILE A 64 -5.81 -8.27 -6.85
N VAL A 65 -5.00 -7.68 -7.74
CA VAL A 65 -4.51 -8.30 -8.97
C VAL A 65 -3.00 -8.45 -8.85
N ASN A 66 -2.52 -9.69 -8.80
CA ASN A 66 -1.09 -10.00 -8.81
C ASN A 66 -0.55 -10.00 -10.24
N VAL A 67 0.65 -9.45 -10.44
CA VAL A 67 1.34 -9.35 -11.72
C VAL A 67 2.83 -9.51 -11.49
N ALA A 68 3.47 -10.40 -12.26
CA ALA A 68 4.92 -10.47 -12.30
C ALA A 68 5.46 -9.29 -13.12
N VAL A 69 6.33 -8.48 -12.52
CA VAL A 69 6.90 -7.27 -13.12
C VAL A 69 8.40 -7.20 -12.86
N THR A 70 9.08 -6.28 -13.52
CA THR A 70 10.50 -6.01 -13.35
C THR A 70 10.75 -5.28 -12.04
N GLY A 71 11.44 -5.95 -11.10
CA GLY A 71 11.87 -5.37 -9.84
C GLY A 71 12.91 -4.27 -10.01
N PRO A 72 13.25 -3.54 -8.94
CA PRO A 72 14.15 -2.38 -9.03
C PRO A 72 15.56 -2.76 -9.46
N LEU A 73 15.99 -4.02 -9.32
CA LEU A 73 17.31 -4.50 -9.76
C LEU A 73 17.26 -5.27 -11.11
N GLY A 74 16.18 -5.09 -11.87
CA GLY A 74 15.98 -5.72 -13.18
C GLY A 74 15.57 -7.20 -13.15
N GLN A 75 15.43 -7.78 -11.96
CA GLN A 75 14.94 -9.17 -11.78
C GLN A 75 13.42 -9.18 -11.62
N PRO A 76 12.70 -10.20 -12.13
CA PRO A 76 11.27 -10.32 -11.92
C PRO A 76 10.90 -10.39 -10.42
N VAL A 77 9.83 -9.69 -10.05
CA VAL A 77 9.21 -9.72 -8.73
C VAL A 77 7.70 -9.93 -8.87
N GLU A 78 7.10 -10.62 -7.91
CA GLU A 78 5.65 -10.66 -7.78
C GLU A 78 5.17 -9.34 -7.16
N ALA A 79 4.47 -8.54 -7.95
CA ALA A 79 3.88 -7.28 -7.53
C ALA A 79 2.34 -7.38 -7.60
N PHE A 80 1.67 -6.31 -7.20
CA PHE A 80 0.22 -6.25 -7.22
C PHE A 80 -0.31 -4.83 -7.38
N TYR A 81 -1.57 -4.72 -7.78
CA TYR A 81 -2.37 -3.50 -7.68
C TYR A 81 -3.80 -3.84 -7.25
N GLY A 82 -4.54 -2.85 -6.78
CA GLY A 82 -5.95 -2.97 -6.44
C GLY A 82 -6.85 -2.49 -7.57
N LEU A 83 -7.90 -3.25 -7.89
CA LEU A 83 -9.03 -2.78 -8.68
C LEU A 83 -10.19 -2.51 -7.72
N LEU A 84 -10.70 -1.28 -7.67
CA LEU A 84 -11.80 -0.94 -6.78
C LEU A 84 -13.12 -1.60 -7.25
N GLY A 85 -14.10 -1.71 -6.35
CA GLY A 85 -15.37 -2.38 -6.64
C GLY A 85 -16.21 -1.75 -7.75
N ASP A 86 -15.89 -0.53 -8.19
CA ASP A 86 -16.50 0.09 -9.36
C ASP A 86 -15.97 -0.47 -10.70
N GLY A 87 -14.87 -1.23 -10.66
CA GLY A 87 -14.18 -1.80 -11.82
C GLY A 87 -13.52 -0.76 -12.74
N LYS A 88 -13.48 0.52 -12.34
CA LYS A 88 -13.03 1.66 -13.16
C LYS A 88 -11.80 2.35 -12.62
N THR A 89 -11.50 2.14 -11.35
CA THR A 89 -10.36 2.77 -10.67
C THR A 89 -9.35 1.72 -10.24
N ALA A 90 -8.10 1.88 -10.66
CA ALA A 90 -6.98 1.11 -10.11
C ALA A 90 -6.25 1.92 -9.03
N VAL A 91 -5.74 1.24 -8.01
CA VAL A 91 -4.86 1.78 -6.98
C VAL A 91 -3.55 1.03 -7.07
N ILE A 92 -2.45 1.75 -7.24
CA ILE A 92 -1.12 1.19 -7.45
C ILE A 92 -0.20 1.76 -6.38
N GLU A 93 0.58 0.91 -5.73
CA GLU A 93 1.73 1.32 -4.93
C GLU A 93 3.00 1.00 -5.71
N MET A 94 3.79 2.02 -6.05
CA MET A 94 5.04 1.80 -6.79
C MET A 94 5.98 0.88 -6.02
N ALA A 95 5.91 0.88 -4.68
CA ALA A 95 6.76 0.06 -3.83
C ALA A 95 6.58 -1.44 -4.10
N ALA A 96 5.41 -1.88 -4.57
CA ALA A 96 5.18 -3.29 -4.92
C ALA A 96 6.07 -3.77 -6.08
N ALA A 97 6.43 -2.87 -7.00
CA ALA A 97 7.31 -3.19 -8.14
C ALA A 97 8.73 -2.62 -7.98
N SER A 98 8.86 -1.43 -7.40
CA SER A 98 10.07 -0.61 -7.39
C SER A 98 10.44 -0.14 -5.98
N GLY A 99 10.03 -0.88 -4.95
CA GLY A 99 10.18 -0.51 -3.54
C GLY A 99 11.55 -0.83 -2.92
N LEU A 100 11.92 -0.05 -1.91
CA LEU A 100 13.18 -0.17 -1.17
C LEU A 100 13.34 -1.52 -0.46
N HIS A 101 12.22 -2.16 -0.08
CA HIS A 101 12.21 -3.48 0.55
C HIS A 101 12.61 -4.60 -0.42
N LEU A 102 12.48 -4.40 -1.74
CA LEU A 102 12.90 -5.35 -2.78
C LEU A 102 14.42 -5.31 -3.04
N ALA A 103 15.10 -4.26 -2.58
CA ALA A 103 16.55 -4.13 -2.63
C ALA A 103 17.16 -4.44 -1.25
N ALA A 104 17.76 -5.63 -1.13
CA ALA A 104 18.55 -6.01 0.05
C ALA A 104 19.66 -4.96 0.30
N GLY A 105 19.99 -4.69 1.58
CA GLY A 105 20.84 -3.56 1.98
C GLY A 105 22.14 -3.40 1.19
N GLU A 106 22.87 -4.49 0.94
CA GLU A 106 24.13 -4.48 0.18
C GLU A 106 23.95 -4.18 -1.32
N ARG A 107 22.74 -4.34 -1.85
CA ARG A 107 22.37 -4.13 -3.26
C ARG A 107 21.63 -2.82 -3.50
N ARG A 108 21.49 -1.96 -2.48
CA ARG A 108 20.84 -0.64 -2.60
C ARG A 108 21.79 0.34 -3.28
N ASP A 109 21.77 0.35 -4.61
CA ASP A 109 22.51 1.32 -5.42
C ASP A 109 21.55 2.12 -6.32
N PRO A 110 21.27 3.40 -6.01
CA PRO A 110 20.31 4.21 -6.75
C PRO A 110 20.72 4.50 -8.20
N ARG A 111 21.95 4.19 -8.61
CA ARG A 111 22.44 4.39 -9.98
C ARG A 111 22.01 3.28 -10.94
N ILE A 112 21.63 2.13 -10.41
CA ILE A 112 21.24 0.94 -11.19
C ILE A 112 19.78 0.56 -11.00
N THR A 113 19.06 1.22 -10.09
CA THR A 113 17.67 0.89 -9.82
C THR A 113 16.73 1.47 -10.87
N THR A 114 15.73 0.70 -11.27
CA THR A 114 14.76 1.06 -12.32
C THR A 114 13.32 1.10 -11.80
N SER A 115 12.54 2.06 -12.32
CA SER A 115 11.09 2.19 -12.10
C SER A 115 10.22 1.43 -13.12
N PHE A 116 10.84 0.68 -14.04
CA PHE A 116 10.16 0.00 -15.16
C PHE A 116 8.95 -0.84 -14.71
N GLY A 117 9.08 -1.63 -13.64
CA GLY A 117 7.97 -2.44 -13.13
C GLY A 117 6.77 -1.63 -12.65
N THR A 118 6.95 -0.37 -12.24
CA THR A 118 5.84 0.53 -11.94
C THR A 118 5.05 0.84 -13.23
N GLY A 119 5.74 1.04 -14.35
CA GLY A 119 5.12 1.19 -15.67
C GLY A 119 4.37 -0.07 -16.10
N GLU A 120 4.92 -1.26 -15.82
CA GLU A 120 4.24 -2.54 -16.09
C GLU A 120 2.94 -2.69 -15.26
N LEU A 121 2.92 -2.25 -13.99
CA LEU A 121 1.69 -2.21 -13.19
C LEU A 121 0.65 -1.24 -13.78
N ILE A 122 1.08 -0.05 -14.22
CA ILE A 122 0.20 0.92 -14.86
C ILE A 122 -0.39 0.33 -16.15
N LEU A 123 0.44 -0.29 -16.98
CA LEU A 123 0.00 -0.93 -18.22
C LEU A 123 -0.99 -2.08 -17.94
N ALA A 124 -0.70 -2.94 -16.95
CA ALA A 124 -1.59 -4.03 -16.56
C ALA A 124 -2.94 -3.54 -16.02
N ALA A 125 -2.99 -2.35 -15.39
CA ALA A 125 -4.24 -1.72 -14.98
C ALA A 125 -4.99 -1.14 -16.20
N LEU A 126 -4.29 -0.45 -17.10
CA LEU A 126 -4.86 0.09 -18.34
C LEU A 126 -5.45 -1.00 -19.26
N ASP A 127 -4.79 -2.15 -19.36
CA ASP A 127 -5.27 -3.31 -20.13
C ASP A 127 -6.60 -3.88 -19.60
N ARG A 128 -6.95 -3.56 -18.35
CA ARG A 128 -8.28 -3.88 -17.78
C ARG A 128 -9.34 -2.82 -18.05
N GLY A 129 -9.01 -1.75 -18.78
CA GLY A 129 -9.95 -0.71 -19.17
C GLY A 129 -10.30 0.28 -18.05
N VAL A 130 -9.42 0.42 -17.04
CA VAL A 130 -9.63 1.42 -15.98
C VAL A 130 -9.56 2.83 -16.57
N SER A 131 -10.42 3.73 -16.07
CA SER A 131 -10.47 5.13 -16.47
C SER A 131 -9.78 6.07 -15.48
N ALA A 132 -9.40 5.55 -14.31
CA ALA A 132 -8.71 6.30 -13.26
C ALA A 132 -7.64 5.43 -12.59
N ILE A 133 -6.51 6.05 -12.26
CA ILE A 133 -5.41 5.42 -11.50
C ILE A 133 -5.06 6.33 -10.33
N ILE A 134 -5.01 5.75 -9.13
CA ILE A 134 -4.47 6.35 -7.92
C ILE A 134 -3.09 5.72 -7.72
N LEU A 135 -2.04 6.53 -7.82
CA LEU A 135 -0.66 6.06 -7.74
C LEU A 135 0.01 6.56 -6.46
N GLY A 136 0.31 5.65 -5.56
CA GLY A 136 1.16 5.86 -4.41
C GLY A 136 2.63 5.70 -4.77
N ILE A 137 3.44 6.75 -4.55
CA ILE A 137 4.87 6.78 -4.91
C ILE A 137 5.81 6.70 -3.71
N GLY A 138 5.29 6.35 -2.53
CA GLY A 138 6.08 6.20 -1.32
C GLY A 138 6.97 4.95 -1.37
N GLY A 139 8.08 4.96 -0.62
CA GLY A 139 8.91 3.77 -0.38
C GLY A 139 9.76 3.28 -1.55
N SER A 140 10.10 4.15 -2.52
CA SER A 140 10.89 3.79 -3.70
C SER A 140 12.33 3.35 -3.39
N ALA A 141 12.86 2.44 -4.23
CA ALA A 141 14.28 2.12 -4.34
C ALA A 141 15.00 2.96 -5.42
N THR A 142 14.23 3.71 -6.21
CA THR A 142 14.67 4.31 -7.48
C THR A 142 15.02 5.79 -7.34
N ASN A 143 16.01 6.21 -8.13
CA ASN A 143 16.36 7.62 -8.35
C ASN A 143 16.59 7.90 -9.86
N ASP A 144 15.87 7.16 -10.71
CA ASP A 144 15.95 7.22 -12.18
C ASP A 144 15.04 8.31 -12.78
N GLY A 145 14.31 9.05 -11.95
CA GLY A 145 13.39 10.10 -12.39
C GLY A 145 12.14 9.59 -13.11
N GLY A 146 11.82 8.30 -13.02
CA GLY A 146 10.69 7.72 -13.77
C GLY A 146 10.96 7.61 -15.28
N ALA A 147 12.23 7.49 -15.68
CA ALA A 147 12.64 7.55 -17.09
C ALA A 147 12.45 6.24 -17.87
N ALA A 148 12.26 5.12 -17.18
CA ALA A 148 12.23 3.77 -17.75
C ALA A 148 10.95 3.45 -18.53
#